data_AF-A0A6F9CE14-F1
#
_entry.id   AF-A0A6F9CE14-F1
#
_cell.length_a   1.000
_cell.length_b   1.000
_cell.length_c   1.000
_cell.angle_alpha   90.00
_cell.angle_beta   90.00
_cell.angle_gamma   90.00
#
_symmetry.space_group_name_H-M   'P 1'
#
loop_
_entity.id
_entity.type
_entity.pdbx_description
1 polymer ?
#
loop_
_entity_poly.entity_id
_entity_poly.type
_entity_poly.pdbx_seq_one_letter_code
_entity_poly.pdbx_strand_id
1 'polypeptide(L)'
;TTRRRAYGLVAQAYTSIMAEDFAAFVGYSVEEAVKGVVSQGWQADPASRMVMPQKPDPPPVSLVPNEQQLARLTDYVAFLEN
;
A
#
# COMPACT_ATOMS: atom_id res chain seq x y z
N THR A 1 -1.90 13.94 4.14
CA THR A 1 -2.74 14.09 5.35
C THR A 1 -2.64 12.82 6.19
N THR A 2 -2.92 12.89 7.49
CA THR A 2 -2.91 11.74 8.41
C THR A 2 -3.82 10.60 7.94
N ARG A 3 -5.01 10.94 7.43
CA ARG A 3 -5.99 9.97 6.91
C ARG A 3 -5.45 9.13 5.75
N ARG A 4 -4.78 9.75 4.77
CA ARG A 4 -4.20 9.01 3.63
C ARG A 4 -3.16 7.99 4.10
N ARG A 5 -2.40 8.29 5.16
CA ARG A 5 -1.46 7.33 5.76
C ARG A 5 -2.19 6.18 6.45
N ALA A 6 -3.27 6.46 7.19
CA ALA A 6 -4.09 5.42 7.81
C ALA A 6 -4.65 4.42 6.79
N TYR A 7 -5.17 4.90 5.65
CA TYR A 7 -5.58 4.02 4.53
C TYR A 7 -4.45 3.11 4.06
N GLY A 8 -3.27 3.67 3.80
CA GLY A 8 -2.13 2.89 3.32
C GLY A 8 -1.65 1.84 4.34
N LEU A 9 -1.64 2.18 5.63
CA LEU A 9 -1.25 1.24 6.69
C LEU A 9 -2.24 0.10 6.84
N VAL A 10 -3.55 0.39 6.82
CA VAL A 10 -4.58 -0.66 6.90
C VAL A 10 -4.49 -1.59 5.69
N ALA A 11 -4.30 -1.04 4.49
CA ALA A 11 -4.13 -1.82 3.27
C ALA A 11 -2.92 -2.77 3.29
N GLN A 12 -1.86 -2.39 4.00
CA GLN A 12 -0.65 -3.20 4.12
C GLN A 12 -0.75 -4.25 5.23
N ALA A 13 -1.36 -3.90 6.36
CA ALA A 13 -1.36 -4.72 7.57
C ALA A 13 -2.52 -5.73 7.66
N TYR A 14 -3.66 -5.43 7.04
CA TYR A 14 -4.87 -6.23 7.19
C TYR A 14 -5.34 -6.81 5.85
N THR A 15 -5.72 -8.09 5.87
CA THR A 15 -6.50 -8.72 4.80
C THR A 15 -8.00 -8.49 4.97
N SER A 16 -8.43 -8.31 6.22
CA SER A 16 -9.80 -7.99 6.61
C SER A 16 -9.76 -7.30 7.98
N ILE A 17 -10.62 -6.30 8.19
CA ILE A 17 -10.74 -5.54 9.46
C ILE A 17 -12.20 -5.16 9.70
N MET A 18 -12.62 -5.05 10.97
CA MET A 18 -13.96 -4.53 11.29
C MET A 18 -14.13 -3.11 10.74
N ALA A 19 -15.30 -2.83 10.18
CA ALA A 19 -15.62 -1.50 9.64
C ALA A 19 -15.54 -0.40 10.72
N GLU A 20 -15.86 -0.73 11.96
CA GLU A 20 -15.78 0.17 13.11
C GLU A 20 -14.34 0.56 13.47
N ASP A 21 -13.43 -0.42 13.57
CA ASP A 21 -12.01 -0.17 13.84
C ASP A 21 -11.38 0.66 12.72
N PHE A 22 -11.72 0.33 11.47
CA PHE A 22 -11.26 1.11 10.32
C PHE A 22 -11.75 2.55 10.39
N ALA A 23 -13.04 2.77 10.68
CA ALA A 23 -13.63 4.10 10.82
C ALA A 23 -12.93 4.93 11.91
N ALA A 24 -12.59 4.31 13.04
CA ALA A 24 -11.82 4.93 14.12
C ALA A 24 -10.42 5.39 13.65
N PHE A 25 -9.73 4.60 12.82
CA PHE A 25 -8.41 4.99 12.28
C PHE A 25 -8.46 6.16 11.30
N VAL A 26 -9.52 6.27 10.51
CA VAL A 26 -9.66 7.32 9.49
C VAL A 26 -10.43 8.55 9.99
N GLY A 27 -11.05 8.46 11.17
CA GLY A 27 -11.84 9.51 11.80
C GLY A 27 -13.11 9.83 11.03
N TYR A 28 -13.84 8.78 10.61
CA TYR A 28 -15.13 8.87 9.93
C TYR A 28 -16.21 8.14 10.73
N SER A 29 -17.48 8.37 10.39
CA SER A 29 -18.53 7.42 10.76
C SER A 29 -18.32 6.08 10.03
N VAL A 30 -18.94 5.00 10.52
CA VAL A 30 -18.83 3.69 9.87
C VAL A 30 -19.38 3.75 8.45
N GLU A 31 -20.51 4.44 8.24
CA GLU A 31 -21.16 4.60 6.94
C GLU A 31 -20.27 5.37 5.96
N GLU A 32 -19.66 6.46 6.41
CA GLU A 32 -18.73 7.26 5.62
C GLU A 32 -17.46 6.47 5.27
N ALA A 33 -16.92 5.71 6.22
CA ALA A 33 -15.76 4.88 6.03
C ALA A 33 -16.01 3.77 5.00
N VAL A 34 -17.14 3.06 5.12
CA VAL A 34 -17.57 2.00 4.17
C VAL A 34 -17.75 2.58 2.77
N LYS A 35 -18.43 3.73 2.65
CA LYS A 35 -18.58 4.42 1.35
C LYS A 35 -17.23 4.81 0.75
N GLY A 36 -16.31 5.29 1.59
CA GLY A 36 -14.96 5.68 1.19
C GLY A 36 -14.14 4.50 0.65
N VAL A 37 -14.17 3.34 1.31
CA VAL A 37 -13.39 2.16 0.88
C VAL A 37 -13.95 1.54 -0.40
N VAL A 38 -15.28 1.48 -0.56
CA VAL A 38 -15.91 1.02 -1.81
C VAL A 38 -15.52 1.93 -2.98
N SER A 39 -15.45 3.25 -2.77
CA SER A 39 -14.99 4.20 -3.80
C SER A 39 -13.51 4.03 -4.19
N GLN A 40 -12.70 3.42 -3.31
CA GLN A 40 -11.30 3.08 -3.57
C GLN A 40 -11.12 1.65 -4.12
N GLY A 41 -12.20 0.94 -4.43
CA GLY A 41 -12.16 -0.41 -4.99
C GLY A 41 -11.96 -1.52 -3.95
N TRP A 42 -12.04 -1.20 -2.66
CA TRP A 42 -12.03 -2.22 -1.60
C TRP A 42 -13.42 -2.85 -1.47
N GLN A 43 -13.48 -4.04 -0.86
CA GLN A 43 -14.74 -4.72 -0.60
C GLN A 43 -15.17 -4.45 0.85
N ALA A 44 -16.49 -4.36 1.05
CA ALA A 44 -17.10 -4.30 2.36
C ALA A 44 -18.24 -5.31 2.40
N ASP A 45 -18.28 -6.15 3.44
CA ASP A 45 -19.35 -7.11 3.68
C ASP A 45 -20.28 -6.58 4.80
N PRO A 46 -21.51 -6.18 4.47
CA PRO A 46 -22.47 -5.70 5.45
C PRO A 46 -22.91 -6.77 6.46
N ALA A 47 -22.86 -8.06 6.10
CA ALA A 47 -23.32 -9.14 6.97
C ALA A 47 -22.34 -9.38 8.13
N SER A 48 -21.04 -9.44 7.81
CA SER A 48 -19.98 -9.57 8.82
C SER A 48 -19.48 -8.24 9.38
N ARG A 49 -19.87 -7.11 8.77
CA ARG A 49 -19.36 -5.75 9.06
C ARG A 49 -17.85 -5.64 8.88
N MET A 50 -17.31 -6.38 7.92
CA MET A 50 -15.89 -6.39 7.60
C MET A 50 -15.59 -5.53 6.38
N VAL A 51 -14.42 -4.89 6.40
CA VAL A 51 -13.80 -4.25 5.25
C VAL A 51 -12.60 -5.11 4.84
N MET A 52 -12.46 -5.34 3.54
CA MET A 52 -11.37 -6.12 2.94
C MET A 52 -10.50 -5.16 2.11
N PRO A 53 -9.38 -4.68 2.69
CA PRO A 53 -8.50 -3.75 2.01
C PRO A 53 -7.83 -4.38 0.78
N GLN A 54 -7.73 -3.61 -0.30
CA GLN A 54 -6.92 -4.02 -1.42
C GLN A 54 -5.47 -3.60 -1.18
N LYS A 55 -4.56 -4.57 -1.18
CA LYS A 55 -3.13 -4.28 -1.08
C LYS A 55 -2.71 -3.41 -2.27
N PRO A 56 -1.99 -2.30 -2.04
CA PRO A 56 -1.40 -1.56 -3.13
C PRO A 56 -0.42 -2.48 -3.88
N ASP A 57 -0.36 -2.35 -5.20
CA ASP A 57 0.61 -3.08 -5.99
C ASP A 57 2.02 -2.81 -5.43
N PRO A 58 2.87 -3.85 -5.36
CA PRO A 58 4.25 -3.65 -4.95
C PRO A 58 4.87 -2.58 -5.85
N PRO A 59 5.67 -1.65 -5.29
CA PRO A 59 6.33 -0.65 -6.11
C PRO A 59 7.07 -1.36 -7.24
N PRO A 60 6.99 -0.86 -8.49
CA PRO A 60 7.66 -1.50 -9.61
C PRO A 60 9.12 -1.65 -9.23
N VAL A 61 9.58 -2.90 -9.16
CA VAL A 61 10.99 -3.19 -8.97
C VAL A 61 11.73 -2.44 -10.07
N SER A 62 12.66 -1.58 -9.67
CA SER A 62 13.55 -0.91 -10.61
C SER A 62 14.40 -1.99 -11.25
N LEU A 63 13.92 -2.50 -12.37
CA LEU A 63 14.70 -3.28 -13.32
C LEU A 63 15.66 -2.27 -13.93
N VAL A 64 16.74 -1.96 -13.23
CA VAL A 64 17.89 -1.32 -13.89
C VAL A 64 18.21 -2.25 -15.05
N PRO A 65 18.06 -1.80 -16.31
CA PRO A 65 18.36 -2.65 -17.45
C PRO A 65 19.76 -3.23 -17.27
N ASN A 66 19.93 -4.51 -17.53
CA ASN A 66 21.14 -5.27 -17.19
C ASN A 66 22.44 -4.55 -17.62
N GLU A 67 22.40 -3.81 -18.73
CA GLU A 67 23.50 -3.00 -19.25
C GLU A 67 23.91 -1.84 -18.34
N GLN A 68 22.95 -1.16 -17.70
CA GLN A 68 23.24 -0.10 -16.73
C GLN A 68 23.79 -0.68 -15.42
N GLN A 69 23.39 -1.90 -15.05
CA GLN A 69 24.02 -2.61 -13.92
C GLN A 69 25.47 -2.99 -14.27
N LEU A 70 25.70 -3.50 -15.49
CA LEU A 70 27.02 -3.84 -15.98
C LEU A 70 27.95 -2.62 -16.01
N ALA A 71 27.48 -1.48 -16.54
CA ALA A 71 28.22 -0.23 -16.57
C ALA A 71 28.64 0.22 -15.16
N ARG A 72 27.71 0.17 -14.18
CA ARG A 72 28.00 0.51 -12.78
C ARG A 72 29.01 -0.45 -12.15
N LEU A 73 28.94 -1.74 -12.44
CA LEU A 73 29.92 -2.72 -11.94
C LEU A 73 31.30 -2.43 -12.52
N THR A 74 31.39 -2.12 -13.82
CA THR A 74 32.63 -1.72 -14.49
C THR A 74 33.23 -0.47 -13.84
N ASP A 75 32.42 0.57 -13.62
CA ASP A 75 32.88 1.80 -12.95
C ASP A 75 33.36 1.53 -11.51
N TYR A 76 32.71 0.62 -10.79
CA TYR A 76 33.10 0.25 -9.43
C TYR A 76 34.44 -0.46 -9.38
N VAL A 77 34.69 -1.39 -10.31
CA VAL A 77 35.99 -2.07 -10.43
C VAL A 77 37.08 -1.07 -10.77
N ALA A 78 36.86 -0.21 -11.77
CA ALA A 78 37.83 0.80 -12.19
C ALA A 78 38.19 1.79 -11.06
N PHE A 79 37.23 2.11 -10.18
CA PHE A 79 37.48 2.96 -9.02
C PHE A 79 38.32 2.29 -7.93
N LEU A 80 38.14 0.99 -7.69
CA LEU A 80 38.86 0.24 -6.66
C LEU A 80 40.29 -0.16 -7.08
N GLU A 81 40.56 -0.22 -8.38
CA GLU A 81 41.86 -0.57 -8.94
C GLU A 81 42.84 0.62 -9.02
N ASN A 82 42.44 1.82 -8.57
CA ASN A 82 43.25 3.06 -8.57
C ASN A 82 43.61 3.53 -7.15
#